data_AF-A0A5B9Y5H0-F1
#
_entry.id   AF-A0A5B9Y5H0-F1
#
_cell.length_a   1.000
_cell.length_b   1.000
_cell.length_c   1.000
_cell.angle_alpha   90.00
_cell.angle_beta   90.00
_cell.angle_gamma   90.00
#
_symmetry.space_group_name_H-M   'P 1'
#
loop_
_entity.id
_entity.type
_entity.pdbx_description
1 polymer ?
#
loop_
_entity_poly.entity_id
_entity_poly.type
_entity_poly.pdbx_seq_one_letter_code
_entity_poly.pdbx_strand_id
1 'polypeptide(L)'
;MKKFSIFLLKLKPYKRKYKMFWMVFIICCMLIFQFLMLTLSMVVPHNRSGFYYWFNGLHALLGDSRTEPNAAQGFIFAATIVGFIPIIPIIPVLYFTFANWFIQEKLSDKYIDVPKEKYMKWSTFYHFSGIAVVFLLIPGLISYAGGGGILPQHTFGAIPGAFTNNFMQRVAGICAFLYYGVGCVFAVIIIGWSIWMALCWVGRQIQKGIDILKAKYAAWKETKRAEKLDRMEAKAQAKASRKSKKE
;
A
#
# COMPACT_ATOMS: atom_id res chain seq x y z
N MET A 1 24.30 14.09 -26.50
CA MET A 1 22.91 14.59 -26.35
C MET A 1 21.89 13.96 -27.31
N LYS A 2 22.11 13.92 -28.63
CA LYS A 2 21.15 13.32 -29.60
C LYS A 2 20.68 11.90 -29.24
N LYS A 3 21.60 11.01 -28.81
CA LYS A 3 21.28 9.63 -28.41
C LYS A 3 20.32 9.55 -27.21
N PHE A 4 20.48 10.43 -26.22
CA PHE A 4 19.62 10.49 -25.03
C PHE A 4 18.22 11.02 -25.36
N SER A 5 18.14 12.07 -26.20
CA SER A 5 16.86 12.60 -26.69
C SER A 5 16.07 11.55 -27.50
N ILE A 6 16.75 10.82 -28.39
CA ILE A 6 16.14 9.71 -29.15
C ILE A 6 15.66 8.59 -28.21
N PHE A 7 16.45 8.25 -27.18
CA PHE A 7 16.05 7.27 -26.16
C PHE A 7 14.79 7.73 -25.41
N LEU A 8 14.73 8.98 -24.95
CA LEU A 8 13.55 9.53 -24.26
C LEU A 8 12.32 9.54 -25.15
N LEU A 9 12.45 9.91 -26.43
CA LEU A 9 11.36 9.86 -27.41
C LEU A 9 10.84 8.44 -27.60
N LYS A 10 11.72 7.44 -27.62
CA LYS A 10 11.34 6.01 -27.68
C LYS A 10 10.72 5.49 -26.39
N LEU A 11 11.06 6.08 -25.24
CA LEU A 11 10.55 5.67 -23.92
C LEU A 11 9.18 6.28 -23.61
N LYS A 12 8.91 7.51 -24.08
CA LYS A 12 7.68 8.28 -23.82
C LYS A 12 6.36 7.54 -24.08
N PRO A 13 6.21 6.71 -25.13
CA PRO A 13 4.99 5.93 -25.36
C PRO A 13 4.71 4.92 -24.23
N TYR A 14 5.76 4.40 -23.59
CA TYR A 14 5.67 3.46 -22.48
C TYR A 14 5.51 4.21 -21.15
N LYS A 15 4.33 4.78 -20.91
CA LYS A 15 4.02 5.65 -19.76
C LYS A 15 4.60 5.16 -18.42
N ARG A 16 4.54 3.85 -18.14
CA ARG A 16 5.08 3.26 -16.90
C ARG A 16 6.60 3.19 -16.85
N LYS A 17 7.24 2.70 -17.91
CA LYS A 17 8.72 2.67 -18.02
C LYS A 17 9.30 4.07 -17.99
N TYR A 18 8.64 5.01 -18.64
CA TYR A 18 8.96 6.43 -18.59
C TYR A 18 8.88 6.97 -17.14
N LYS A 19 7.80 6.67 -16.41
CA LYS A 19 7.64 7.08 -15.01
C LYS A 19 8.71 6.46 -14.11
N MET A 20 8.98 5.16 -14.23
CA MET A 20 10.03 4.47 -13.46
C MET A 20 11.41 5.07 -13.73
N PHE A 21 11.74 5.30 -15.00
CA PHE A 21 13.00 5.93 -15.41
C PHE A 21 13.18 7.30 -14.75
N TRP A 22 12.20 8.19 -14.84
CA TRP A 22 12.30 9.52 -14.25
C TRP A 22 12.36 9.51 -12.72
N MET A 23 11.62 8.63 -12.06
CA MET A 23 11.68 8.50 -10.60
C MET A 23 13.05 7.97 -10.13
N VAL A 24 13.62 6.97 -10.82
CA VAL A 24 15.00 6.50 -10.53
C VAL A 24 16.01 7.60 -10.81
N PHE A 25 15.88 8.30 -11.94
CA PHE A 25 16.75 9.40 -12.31
C PHE A 25 16.73 10.52 -11.26
N ILE A 26 15.55 10.92 -10.78
CA ILE A 26 15.40 11.92 -9.72
C ILE A 26 16.08 11.45 -8.43
N ILE A 27 15.89 10.19 -8.02
CA ILE A 27 16.57 9.64 -6.83
C ILE A 27 18.10 9.71 -7.02
N CYS A 28 18.63 9.30 -8.17
CA CYS A 28 20.07 9.38 -8.44
C CYS A 28 20.56 10.82 -8.38
N CYS A 29 19.85 11.77 -8.99
CA CYS A 29 20.19 13.19 -8.91
C CYS A 29 20.15 13.74 -7.48
N MET A 30 19.16 13.34 -6.69
CA MET A 30 19.04 13.74 -5.28
C MET A 30 20.16 13.16 -4.43
N LEU A 31 20.52 11.88 -4.62
CA LEU A 31 21.67 11.27 -3.94
C LEU A 31 22.98 11.96 -4.31
N ILE A 32 23.21 12.25 -5.60
CA ILE A 32 24.40 12.98 -6.05
C ILE A 32 24.43 14.38 -5.42
N PHE A 33 23.31 15.11 -5.45
CA PHE A 33 23.18 16.41 -4.82
C PHE A 33 23.49 16.33 -3.32
N GLN A 34 22.94 15.34 -2.63
CA GLN A 34 23.17 15.13 -1.20
C GLN A 34 24.65 14.87 -0.90
N PHE A 35 25.31 13.98 -1.67
CA PHE A 35 26.75 13.74 -1.54
C PHE A 35 27.59 14.99 -1.80
N LEU A 36 27.25 15.79 -2.82
CA LEU A 36 27.94 17.04 -3.11
C LEU A 36 27.80 18.03 -1.96
N MET A 37 26.59 18.26 -1.45
CA MET A 37 26.35 19.19 -0.34
C MET A 37 27.06 18.76 0.95
N LEU A 38 27.05 17.46 1.26
CA LEU A 38 27.80 16.91 2.39
C LEU A 38 29.31 17.06 2.21
N THR A 39 29.82 16.93 0.98
CA THR A 39 31.25 17.15 0.68
C THR A 39 31.64 18.62 0.84
N LEU A 40 30.85 19.54 0.29
CA LEU A 40 31.07 20.98 0.42
C LEU A 40 31.01 21.45 1.88
N SER A 41 30.22 20.79 2.73
CA SER A 41 30.19 21.09 4.17
C SER A 41 31.57 20.92 4.84
N MET A 42 32.45 20.07 4.31
CA MET A 42 33.79 19.87 4.86
C MET A 42 34.76 21.03 4.58
N VAL A 43 34.44 21.89 3.59
CA VAL A 43 35.28 23.04 3.20
C VAL A 43 34.93 24.29 4.00
N VAL A 44 33.85 24.25 4.77
CA VAL A 44 33.34 25.36 5.59
C VAL A 44 33.62 25.06 7.07
N PRO A 45 33.84 26.08 7.92
CA PRO A 45 34.04 25.85 9.36
C PRO A 45 32.87 25.04 9.96
N HIS A 46 33.21 23.94 10.64
CA HIS A 46 32.26 23.05 11.29
C HIS A 46 32.83 22.43 12.57
N ASN A 47 31.99 22.13 13.55
CA ASN A 47 32.35 21.42 14.77
C ASN A 47 32.40 19.90 14.53
N ARG A 48 31.50 19.38 13.69
CA ARG A 48 31.47 17.98 13.20
C ARG A 48 31.16 17.96 11.71
N SER A 49 31.65 16.94 11.01
CA SER A 49 31.43 16.85 9.56
C SER A 49 29.94 16.68 9.23
N GLY A 50 29.48 17.22 8.10
CA GLY A 50 28.11 16.99 7.63
C GLY A 50 27.77 15.49 7.52
N PHE A 51 28.76 14.67 7.17
CA PHE A 51 28.63 13.20 7.15
C PHE A 51 28.37 12.62 8.54
N TYR A 52 29.01 13.12 9.60
CA TYR A 52 28.73 12.68 10.97
C TYR A 52 27.27 12.89 11.34
N TYR A 53 26.71 14.05 11.02
CA TYR A 53 25.29 14.33 11.27
C TYR A 53 24.39 13.44 10.41
N TRP A 54 24.72 13.29 9.13
CA TRP A 54 23.97 12.44 8.21
C TRP A 54 23.88 10.98 8.69
N PHE A 55 24.99 10.39 9.12
CA PHE A 55 25.01 9.03 9.68
C PHE A 55 24.24 8.91 11.00
N ASN A 56 24.23 9.96 11.82
CA ASN A 56 23.49 9.98 13.08
C ASN A 56 21.99 10.29 12.92
N GLY A 57 21.54 10.52 11.68
CA GLY A 57 20.14 10.60 11.30
C GLY A 57 19.53 11.99 11.48
N LEU A 58 18.21 12.06 11.23
CA LEU A 58 17.46 13.32 11.18
C LEU A 58 17.53 14.13 12.48
N HIS A 59 17.62 13.47 13.64
CA HIS A 59 17.74 14.17 14.92
C HIS A 59 19.05 14.97 15.01
N ALA A 60 20.19 14.32 14.76
CA ALA A 60 21.49 14.99 14.78
C ALA A 60 21.59 16.07 13.68
N LEU A 61 20.94 15.83 12.53
CA LEU A 61 20.85 16.78 11.41
C LEU A 61 19.96 18.01 11.66
N LEU A 62 18.91 17.92 12.48
CA LEU A 62 17.95 19.00 12.72
C LEU A 62 18.11 19.69 14.08
N GLY A 63 18.59 18.94 15.08
CA GLY A 63 18.83 19.39 16.45
C GLY A 63 20.28 19.80 16.65
N ASP A 64 21.18 18.82 16.68
CA ASP A 64 22.59 19.03 17.06
C ASP A 64 23.33 19.98 16.09
N SER A 65 22.96 19.93 14.81
CA SER A 65 23.50 20.82 13.77
C SER A 65 23.21 22.30 14.01
N ARG A 66 22.25 22.67 14.88
CA ARG A 66 21.96 24.08 15.19
C ARG A 66 23.08 24.77 15.97
N THR A 67 24.01 23.99 16.51
CA THR A 67 25.22 24.51 17.17
C THR A 67 26.37 24.76 16.19
N GLU A 68 26.22 24.36 14.92
CA GLU A 68 27.19 24.61 13.86
C GLU A 68 27.17 26.06 13.38
N PRO A 69 28.26 26.58 12.80
CA PRO A 69 28.26 27.87 12.11
C PRO A 69 27.18 27.92 11.01
N ASN A 70 26.53 29.07 10.84
CA ASN A 70 25.42 29.28 9.89
C ASN A 70 25.72 28.80 8.46
N ALA A 71 26.98 28.94 8.02
CA ALA A 71 27.41 28.49 6.72
C ALA A 71 27.32 26.94 6.59
N ALA A 72 27.78 26.18 7.58
CA ALA A 72 27.69 24.72 7.60
C ALA A 72 26.24 24.23 7.75
N GLN A 73 25.43 24.92 8.56
CA GLN A 73 24.00 24.63 8.70
C GLN A 73 23.26 24.64 7.36
N GLY A 74 23.57 25.60 6.47
CA GLY A 74 22.96 25.68 5.14
C GLY A 74 23.22 24.44 4.28
N PHE A 75 24.46 23.94 4.27
CA PHE A 75 24.83 22.72 3.53
C PHE A 75 24.16 21.48 4.11
N ILE A 76 24.15 21.37 5.45
CA ILE A 76 23.53 20.26 6.19
C ILE A 76 22.01 20.23 5.96
N PHE A 77 21.36 21.41 6.01
CA PHE A 77 19.94 21.55 5.74
C PHE A 77 19.58 21.19 4.30
N ALA A 78 20.34 21.69 3.32
CA ALA A 78 20.12 21.37 1.91
C ALA A 78 20.26 19.86 1.64
N ALA A 79 21.30 19.22 2.19
CA ALA A 79 21.48 17.77 2.08
C ALA A 79 20.29 16.98 2.66
N THR A 80 19.68 17.48 3.74
CA THR A 80 18.63 16.77 4.49
C THR A 80 17.23 17.03 3.94
N ILE A 81 16.83 18.29 3.81
CA ILE A 81 15.46 18.65 3.44
C ILE A 81 15.25 18.50 1.93
N VAL A 82 16.21 18.94 1.13
CA VAL A 82 16.07 18.91 -0.33
C VAL A 82 16.46 17.53 -0.89
N GLY A 83 17.50 16.90 -0.32
CA GLY A 83 17.97 15.58 -0.76
C GLY A 83 17.14 14.41 -0.23
N PHE A 84 16.84 14.38 1.08
CA PHE A 84 16.33 13.16 1.73
C PHE A 84 14.80 13.09 1.84
N ILE A 85 14.13 14.19 2.20
CA ILE A 85 12.67 14.19 2.41
C ILE A 85 11.89 13.75 1.16
N PRO A 86 12.21 14.22 -0.07
CA PRO A 86 11.47 13.80 -1.25
C PRO A 86 11.68 12.33 -1.63
N ILE A 87 12.78 11.71 -1.20
CA ILE A 87 13.04 10.28 -1.45
C ILE A 87 12.01 9.40 -0.72
N ILE A 88 11.54 9.83 0.47
CA ILE A 88 10.58 9.09 1.30
C ILE A 88 9.28 8.76 0.55
N PRO A 89 8.58 9.70 -0.11
CA PRO A 89 7.41 9.38 -0.92
C PRO A 89 7.74 8.77 -2.30
N ILE A 90 8.89 9.09 -2.89
CA ILE A 90 9.25 8.55 -4.22
C ILE A 90 9.49 7.04 -4.16
N ILE A 91 10.17 6.52 -3.12
CA ILE A 91 10.49 5.08 -3.01
C ILE A 91 9.23 4.20 -3.04
N PRO A 92 8.20 4.42 -2.21
CA PRO A 92 6.96 3.66 -2.27
C PRO A 92 6.28 3.73 -3.63
N VAL A 93 6.16 4.93 -4.23
CA VAL A 93 5.54 5.10 -5.54
C VAL A 93 6.33 4.35 -6.62
N LEU A 94 7.65 4.38 -6.55
CA LEU A 94 8.53 3.67 -7.45
C LEU A 94 8.36 2.17 -7.32
N TYR A 95 8.35 1.64 -6.08
CA TYR A 95 8.11 0.24 -5.79
C TYR A 95 6.78 -0.26 -6.37
N PHE A 96 5.66 0.43 -6.12
CA PHE A 96 4.37 0.04 -6.69
C PHE A 96 4.33 0.17 -8.21
N THR A 97 5.01 1.17 -8.78
CA THR A 97 5.09 1.30 -10.24
C THR A 97 5.87 0.13 -10.86
N PHE A 98 6.97 -0.30 -10.22
CA PHE A 98 7.75 -1.46 -10.63
C PHE A 98 6.97 -2.77 -10.49
N ALA A 99 6.33 -3.00 -9.34
CA ALA A 99 5.50 -4.19 -9.12
C ALA A 99 4.37 -4.27 -10.16
N ASN A 100 3.67 -3.16 -10.38
CA ASN A 100 2.60 -3.07 -11.38
C ASN A 100 3.11 -3.31 -12.79
N TRP A 101 4.29 -2.79 -13.14
CA TRP A 101 4.91 -3.03 -14.43
C TRP A 101 5.28 -4.50 -14.61
N PHE A 102 5.96 -5.10 -13.64
CA PHE A 102 6.39 -6.50 -13.69
C PHE A 102 5.19 -7.45 -13.85
N ILE A 103 4.12 -7.18 -13.10
CA ILE A 103 2.89 -7.97 -13.17
C ILE A 103 2.23 -7.85 -14.54
N GLN A 104 2.05 -6.63 -15.03
CA GLN A 104 1.25 -6.41 -16.23
C GLN A 104 1.98 -6.63 -17.55
N GLU A 105 3.30 -6.48 -17.59
CA GLU A 105 4.09 -6.64 -18.83
C GLU A 105 5.00 -7.88 -18.84
N LYS A 106 5.29 -8.52 -17.70
CA LYS A 106 6.14 -9.73 -17.69
C LYS A 106 5.42 -10.99 -17.25
N LEU A 107 4.52 -10.90 -16.27
CA LEU A 107 3.73 -12.05 -15.81
C LEU A 107 2.44 -12.24 -16.62
N SER A 108 1.80 -11.17 -17.08
CA SER A 108 0.54 -11.25 -17.84
C SER A 108 0.67 -12.06 -19.13
N ASP A 109 1.83 -11.99 -19.79
CA ASP A 109 2.09 -12.74 -21.03
C ASP A 109 2.17 -14.26 -20.79
N LYS A 110 2.45 -14.68 -19.55
CA LYS A 110 2.45 -16.09 -19.14
C LYS A 110 1.09 -16.58 -18.63
N TYR A 111 0.16 -15.69 -18.31
CA TYR A 111 -1.13 -16.03 -17.67
C TYR A 111 -2.29 -15.25 -18.33
N ILE A 112 -2.47 -15.46 -19.64
CA ILE A 112 -3.41 -14.71 -20.50
C ILE A 112 -4.86 -14.78 -19.99
N ASP A 113 -5.27 -15.89 -19.39
CA ASP A 113 -6.66 -16.11 -18.95
C ASP A 113 -7.01 -15.55 -17.57
N VAL A 114 -6.05 -14.98 -16.84
CA VAL A 114 -6.31 -14.48 -15.48
C VAL A 114 -6.81 -13.04 -15.52
N PRO A 115 -7.99 -12.72 -14.94
CA PRO A 115 -8.53 -11.36 -14.93
C PRO A 115 -7.58 -10.41 -14.18
N LYS A 116 -6.89 -9.55 -14.94
CA LYS A 116 -5.78 -8.69 -14.47
C LYS A 116 -6.17 -7.80 -13.29
N GLU A 117 -7.39 -7.28 -13.25
CA GLU A 117 -7.87 -6.43 -12.16
C GLU A 117 -7.93 -7.15 -10.81
N LYS A 118 -8.43 -8.40 -10.79
CA LYS A 118 -8.47 -9.22 -9.58
C LYS A 118 -7.06 -9.51 -9.11
N TYR A 119 -6.16 -9.87 -10.02
CA TYR A 119 -4.77 -10.15 -9.69
C TYR A 119 -4.05 -8.92 -9.11
N MET A 120 -4.20 -7.75 -9.75
CA MET A 120 -3.62 -6.49 -9.27
C MET A 120 -4.10 -6.13 -7.88
N LYS A 121 -5.39 -6.30 -7.60
CA LYS A 121 -5.96 -6.07 -6.26
C LYS A 121 -5.28 -6.96 -5.20
N TRP A 122 -5.16 -8.25 -5.48
CA TRP A 122 -4.53 -9.20 -4.56
C TRP A 122 -3.03 -8.95 -4.41
N SER A 123 -2.34 -8.61 -5.49
CA SER A 123 -0.93 -8.26 -5.44
C SER A 123 -0.69 -7.05 -4.53
N THR A 124 -1.48 -5.97 -4.69
CA THR A 124 -1.38 -4.79 -3.80
C THR A 124 -1.59 -5.17 -2.34
N PHE A 125 -2.60 -6.01 -2.07
CA PHE A 125 -2.85 -6.52 -0.72
C PHE A 125 -1.65 -7.28 -0.15
N TYR A 126 -1.06 -8.20 -0.90
CA TYR A 126 0.14 -8.95 -0.47
C TYR A 126 1.36 -8.05 -0.28
N HIS A 127 1.58 -7.07 -1.15
CA HIS A 127 2.71 -6.15 -1.05
C HIS A 127 2.59 -5.25 0.19
N PHE A 128 1.40 -4.69 0.44
CA PHE A 128 1.13 -3.93 1.66
C PHE A 128 1.23 -4.80 2.92
N SER A 129 0.77 -6.05 2.86
CA SER A 129 0.93 -7.00 3.97
C SER A 129 2.40 -7.33 4.23
N GLY A 130 3.18 -7.55 3.18
CA GLY A 130 4.62 -7.76 3.28
C GLY A 130 5.35 -6.55 3.89
N ILE A 131 5.03 -5.34 3.43
CA ILE A 131 5.56 -4.10 4.02
C ILE A 131 5.19 -4.00 5.50
N ALA A 132 3.93 -4.22 5.86
CA ALA A 132 3.49 -4.17 7.25
C ALA A 132 4.29 -5.17 8.11
N VAL A 133 4.41 -6.43 7.67
CA VAL A 133 5.14 -7.47 8.40
C VAL A 133 6.61 -7.13 8.53
N VAL A 134 7.27 -6.70 7.46
CA VAL A 134 8.71 -6.36 7.48
C VAL A 134 8.97 -5.18 8.43
N PHE A 135 8.14 -4.13 8.38
CA PHE A 135 8.29 -2.95 9.22
C PHE A 135 7.75 -3.11 10.64
N LEU A 136 7.02 -4.18 10.95
CA LEU A 136 6.72 -4.59 12.32
C LEU A 136 7.84 -5.48 12.87
N LEU A 137 8.26 -6.50 12.14
CA LEU A 137 9.22 -7.49 12.63
C LEU A 137 10.63 -6.93 12.75
N ILE A 138 11.19 -6.33 11.69
CA ILE A 138 12.59 -5.89 11.71
C ILE A 138 12.79 -4.74 12.72
N PRO A 139 12.02 -3.64 12.65
CA PRO A 139 12.18 -2.55 13.61
C PRO A 139 11.76 -2.96 15.03
N GLY A 140 10.75 -3.83 15.18
CA GLY A 140 10.35 -4.38 16.48
C GLY A 140 11.45 -5.22 17.12
N LEU A 141 12.15 -6.05 16.34
CA LEU A 141 13.31 -6.82 16.78
C LEU A 141 14.49 -5.93 17.17
N ILE A 142 14.79 -4.90 16.37
CA ILE A 142 15.88 -3.97 16.68
C ILE A 142 15.57 -3.13 17.93
N SER A 143 14.28 -2.86 18.20
CA SER A 143 13.86 -2.10 19.38
C SER A 143 14.22 -2.77 20.72
N TYR A 144 14.45 -4.09 20.75
CA TYR A 144 14.92 -4.80 21.97
C TYR A 144 16.23 -4.22 22.51
N ALA A 145 17.11 -3.72 21.64
CA ALA A 145 18.37 -3.09 22.05
C ALA A 145 18.19 -1.80 22.86
N GLY A 146 17.00 -1.20 22.81
CA GLY A 146 16.62 -0.01 23.59
C GLY A 146 15.59 -0.30 24.68
N GLY A 147 15.41 -1.56 25.09
CA GLY A 147 14.39 -1.96 26.06
C GLY A 147 12.97 -2.10 25.48
N GLY A 148 12.86 -2.12 24.15
CA GLY A 148 11.61 -2.33 23.42
C GLY A 148 11.26 -3.81 23.22
N GLY A 149 10.37 -4.09 22.28
CA GLY A 149 10.02 -5.45 21.87
C GLY A 149 9.16 -5.48 20.62
N ILE A 150 8.75 -6.68 20.19
CA ILE A 150 7.91 -6.85 18.99
C ILE A 150 6.47 -6.37 19.21
N LEU A 151 5.92 -6.48 20.42
CA LEU A 151 4.54 -6.06 20.66
C LEU A 151 4.47 -4.54 20.81
N PRO A 152 3.42 -3.88 20.26
CA PRO A 152 3.30 -2.42 20.30
C PRO A 152 3.43 -1.83 21.70
N GLN A 153 2.88 -2.44 22.75
CA GLN A 153 3.02 -1.90 24.11
C GLN A 153 4.46 -1.94 24.64
N HIS A 154 5.30 -2.86 24.14
CA HIS A 154 6.70 -2.96 24.54
C HIS A 154 7.60 -2.11 23.66
N THR A 155 7.32 -2.02 22.35
CA THR A 155 8.08 -1.17 21.40
C THR A 155 8.12 0.30 21.85
N PHE A 156 7.08 0.78 22.53
CA PHE A 156 7.01 2.15 23.06
C PHE A 156 8.18 2.47 24.00
N GLY A 157 8.64 1.49 24.79
CA GLY A 157 9.74 1.64 25.75
C GLY A 157 11.06 2.03 25.10
N ALA A 158 11.26 1.73 23.81
CA ALA A 158 12.46 2.10 23.07
C ALA A 158 12.42 3.52 22.49
N ILE A 159 11.24 4.17 22.38
CA ILE A 159 11.10 5.51 21.78
C ILE A 159 12.00 6.56 22.43
N PRO A 160 12.09 6.66 23.78
CA PRO A 160 12.99 7.63 24.41
C PRO A 160 14.46 7.45 24.00
N GLY A 161 14.84 6.22 23.65
CA GLY A 161 16.17 5.88 23.15
C GLY A 161 16.60 6.70 21.92
N ALA A 162 15.65 7.15 21.09
CA ALA A 162 15.91 7.95 19.90
C ALA A 162 16.62 9.29 20.18
N PHE A 163 16.47 9.82 21.39
CA PHE A 163 17.03 11.10 21.82
C PHE A 163 18.31 10.93 22.65
N THR A 164 18.85 9.72 22.71
CA THR A 164 20.04 9.43 23.49
C THR A 164 21.32 9.58 22.66
N ASN A 165 22.42 9.87 23.35
CA ASN A 165 23.75 9.90 22.74
C ASN A 165 24.29 8.49 22.44
N ASN A 166 23.76 7.46 23.10
CA ASN A 166 24.13 6.08 22.87
C ASN A 166 23.60 5.61 21.50
N PHE A 167 24.52 5.20 20.62
CA PHE A 167 24.19 4.80 19.26
C PHE A 167 23.16 3.65 19.20
N MET A 168 23.32 2.60 20.02
CA MET A 168 22.42 1.44 20.00
C MET A 168 21.02 1.79 20.50
N GLN A 169 20.91 2.61 21.55
CA GLN A 169 19.62 3.09 22.04
C GLN A 169 18.95 4.03 21.02
N ARG A 170 19.73 4.87 20.34
CA ARG A 170 19.24 5.76 19.27
C ARG A 170 18.70 4.97 18.08
N VAL A 171 19.41 3.96 17.61
CA VAL A 171 18.95 3.07 16.53
C VAL A 171 17.67 2.33 16.95
N ALA A 172 17.61 1.81 18.19
CA ALA A 172 16.43 1.15 18.71
C ALA A 172 15.20 2.08 18.76
N GLY A 173 15.38 3.33 19.19
CA GLY A 173 14.30 4.32 19.21
C GLY A 173 13.85 4.76 17.83
N ILE A 174 14.76 4.96 16.88
CA ILE A 174 14.40 5.23 15.47
C ILE A 174 13.64 4.04 14.87
N CYS A 175 14.04 2.81 15.20
CA CYS A 175 13.31 1.61 14.79
C CYS A 175 11.92 1.55 15.43
N ALA A 176 11.75 1.98 16.68
CA ALA A 176 10.43 2.11 17.27
C ALA A 176 9.55 3.12 16.50
N PHE A 177 10.10 4.26 16.06
CA PHE A 177 9.37 5.19 15.19
C PHE A 177 8.96 4.56 13.86
N LEU A 178 9.83 3.78 13.20
CA LEU A 178 9.50 3.06 11.97
C LEU A 178 8.44 1.98 12.19
N TYR A 179 8.50 1.29 13.32
CA TYR A 179 7.50 0.31 13.73
C TYR A 179 6.10 0.91 13.76
N TYR A 180 5.92 2.07 14.42
CA TYR A 180 4.60 2.72 14.48
C TYR A 180 4.25 3.47 13.21
N GLY A 181 5.16 4.31 12.71
CA GLY A 181 4.90 5.23 11.61
C GLY A 181 4.69 4.53 10.27
N VAL A 182 5.32 3.37 10.07
CA VAL A 182 5.18 2.57 8.85
C VAL A 182 4.48 1.25 9.18
N GLY A 183 5.06 0.43 10.06
CA GLY A 183 4.54 -0.93 10.34
C GLY A 183 3.07 -0.93 10.78
N CYS A 184 2.75 -0.22 11.86
CA CYS A 184 1.38 -0.16 12.39
C CYS A 184 0.40 0.53 11.43
N VAL A 185 0.81 1.59 10.74
CA VAL A 185 -0.06 2.28 9.76
C VAL A 185 -0.45 1.32 8.62
N PHE A 186 0.52 0.63 8.02
CA PHE A 186 0.22 -0.35 6.97
C PHE A 186 -0.58 -1.55 7.50
N ALA A 187 -0.32 -1.98 8.74
CA ALA A 187 -1.11 -3.04 9.38
C ALA A 187 -2.58 -2.64 9.56
N VAL A 188 -2.87 -1.40 10.01
CA VAL A 188 -4.24 -0.90 10.14
C VAL A 188 -4.95 -0.86 8.78
N ILE A 189 -4.26 -0.43 7.72
CA ILE A 189 -4.81 -0.44 6.36
C ILE A 189 -5.18 -1.87 5.95
N ILE A 190 -4.30 -2.84 6.19
CA ILE A 190 -4.54 -4.26 5.86
C ILE A 190 -5.67 -4.86 6.69
N ILE A 191 -5.74 -4.56 7.99
CA ILE A 191 -6.83 -5.01 8.87
C ILE A 191 -8.16 -4.45 8.37
N GLY A 192 -8.23 -3.14 8.10
CA GLY A 192 -9.42 -2.51 7.55
C GLY A 192 -9.86 -3.11 6.21
N TRP A 193 -8.90 -3.39 5.32
CA TRP A 193 -9.18 -4.08 4.05
C TRP A 193 -9.68 -5.51 4.28
N SER A 194 -9.11 -6.25 5.22
CA SER A 194 -9.52 -7.61 5.57
C SER A 194 -10.96 -7.65 6.11
N ILE A 195 -11.30 -6.70 7.00
CA ILE A 195 -12.66 -6.52 7.52
C ILE A 195 -13.63 -6.22 6.36
N TRP A 196 -13.26 -5.31 5.46
CA TRP A 196 -14.08 -5.00 4.28
C TRP A 196 -14.35 -6.24 3.41
N MET A 197 -13.33 -7.07 3.17
CA MET A 197 -13.50 -8.33 2.41
C MET A 197 -14.45 -9.30 3.11
N ALA A 198 -14.36 -9.41 4.44
CA ALA A 198 -15.26 -10.23 5.24
C ALA A 198 -16.71 -9.71 5.14
N LEU A 199 -16.94 -8.40 5.26
CA LEU A 199 -18.26 -7.79 5.11
C LEU A 199 -18.85 -8.03 3.71
N CYS A 200 -18.05 -7.87 2.64
CA CYS A 200 -18.50 -8.19 1.28
C CYS A 200 -18.85 -9.68 1.12
N TRP A 201 -18.13 -10.57 1.81
CA TRP A 201 -18.46 -11.99 1.80
C TRP A 201 -19.78 -12.27 2.53
N VAL A 202 -19.98 -11.71 3.73
CA VAL A 202 -21.25 -11.82 4.48
C VAL A 202 -22.42 -11.27 3.65
N GLY A 203 -22.27 -10.10 3.04
CA GLY A 203 -23.31 -9.52 2.17
C GLY A 203 -23.69 -10.43 1.00
N ARG A 204 -22.73 -11.13 0.38
CA ARG A 204 -23.01 -12.13 -0.66
C ARG A 204 -23.76 -13.34 -0.14
N GLN A 205 -23.50 -13.80 1.09
CA GLN A 205 -24.26 -14.90 1.68
C GLN A 205 -25.71 -14.48 1.98
N ILE A 206 -25.90 -13.27 2.49
CA ILE A 206 -27.24 -12.71 2.70
C ILE A 206 -28.01 -12.62 1.38
N GLN A 207 -27.37 -12.09 0.32
CA GLN A 207 -27.98 -12.00 -1.00
C GLN A 207 -28.43 -13.37 -1.54
N LYS A 208 -27.58 -14.40 -1.41
CA LYS A 208 -27.96 -15.77 -1.78
C LYS A 208 -29.18 -16.27 -1.02
N GLY A 209 -29.27 -15.97 0.28
CA GLY A 209 -30.44 -16.31 1.09
C GLY A 209 -31.72 -15.61 0.58
N ILE A 210 -31.62 -14.32 0.26
CA ILE A 210 -32.72 -13.54 -0.32
C ILE A 210 -33.15 -14.11 -1.68
N ASP A 211 -32.20 -14.46 -2.53
CA ASP A 211 -32.47 -15.00 -3.87
C ASP A 211 -33.20 -16.35 -3.77
N ILE A 212 -32.82 -17.22 -2.83
CA ILE A 212 -33.53 -18.48 -2.55
C ILE A 212 -34.97 -18.22 -2.09
N LEU A 213 -35.18 -17.25 -1.20
CA LEU A 213 -36.52 -16.89 -0.74
C LEU A 213 -37.39 -16.32 -1.87
N LYS A 214 -36.82 -15.45 -2.72
CA LYS A 214 -37.51 -14.93 -3.91
C LYS A 214 -37.88 -16.05 -4.88
N ALA A 215 -36.97 -16.99 -5.13
CA ALA A 215 -37.22 -18.13 -5.99
C ALA A 215 -38.35 -19.03 -5.44
N LYS A 216 -38.34 -19.32 -4.13
CA LYS A 216 -39.42 -20.08 -3.47
C LYS A 216 -40.78 -19.36 -3.56
N TYR A 217 -40.80 -18.04 -3.35
CA TYR A 217 -42.03 -17.26 -3.46
C TYR A 217 -42.56 -17.23 -4.90
N ALA A 218 -41.67 -17.10 -5.90
CA ALA A 218 -42.05 -17.15 -7.30
C ALA A 218 -42.64 -18.52 -7.68
N ALA A 219 -42.00 -19.62 -7.27
CA ALA A 219 -42.51 -20.98 -7.52
C ALA A 219 -43.89 -21.21 -6.88
N TRP A 220 -44.10 -20.77 -5.63
CA TRP A 220 -45.40 -20.86 -4.97
C TRP A 220 -46.49 -20.02 -5.66
N LYS A 221 -46.12 -18.87 -6.21
CA LYS A 221 -47.05 -18.02 -6.97
C LYS A 221 -47.43 -18.67 -8.31
N GLU A 222 -46.49 -19.34 -8.98
CA GLU A 222 -46.76 -20.09 -10.21
C GLU A 222 -47.66 -21.30 -9.97
N THR A 223 -47.40 -22.11 -8.94
CA THR A 223 -48.28 -23.25 -8.60
C THR A 223 -49.70 -22.79 -8.31
N LYS A 224 -49.89 -21.72 -7.53
CA LYS A 224 -51.22 -21.13 -7.31
C LYS A 224 -51.89 -20.63 -8.58
N ARG A 225 -51.14 -20.13 -9.56
CA ARG A 225 -51.70 -19.70 -10.86
C ARG A 225 -52.11 -20.91 -11.70
N ALA A 226 -51.29 -21.94 -11.75
CA ALA A 226 -51.59 -23.20 -12.43
C ALA A 226 -52.85 -23.86 -11.86
N GLU A 227 -52.93 -24.04 -10.54
CA GLU A 227 -54.13 -24.58 -9.87
C GLU A 227 -55.40 -23.77 -10.16
N LYS A 228 -55.26 -22.44 -10.29
CA LYS A 228 -56.40 -21.57 -10.62
C LYS A 228 -56.85 -21.74 -12.08
N LEU A 229 -55.91 -21.92 -13.01
CA LEU A 229 -56.20 -22.21 -14.42
C LEU A 229 -56.88 -23.58 -14.56
N ASP A 230 -56.31 -24.63 -13.96
CA ASP A 230 -56.88 -25.99 -13.97
C ASP A 230 -58.32 -26.01 -13.42
N ARG A 231 -58.57 -25.28 -12.31
CA ARG A 231 -59.92 -25.14 -11.75
C ARG A 231 -60.88 -24.40 -12.68
N MET A 232 -60.40 -23.44 -13.48
CA MET A 232 -61.24 -22.75 -14.46
C MET A 232 -61.53 -23.64 -15.67
N GLU A 233 -60.55 -24.40 -16.16
CA GLU A 233 -60.72 -25.36 -17.25
C GLU A 233 -61.65 -26.51 -16.87
N ALA A 234 -61.48 -27.11 -15.68
CA ALA A 234 -62.37 -28.14 -15.16
C ALA A 234 -63.82 -27.64 -15.01
N LYS A 235 -64.01 -26.39 -14.56
CA LYS A 235 -65.33 -25.75 -14.52
C LYS A 235 -65.91 -25.52 -15.92
N ALA A 236 -65.10 -25.11 -16.89
CA ALA A 236 -65.54 -24.91 -18.27
C ALA A 236 -65.97 -26.23 -18.92
N GLN A 237 -65.18 -27.30 -18.77
CA GLN A 237 -65.50 -28.64 -19.27
C GLN A 237 -66.77 -29.21 -18.61
N ALA A 238 -66.93 -29.08 -17.30
CA ALA A 238 -68.13 -29.52 -16.59
C ALA A 238 -69.39 -28.76 -17.05
N LYS A 239 -69.24 -27.49 -17.45
CA LYS A 239 -70.33 -26.67 -18.00
C LYS A 239 -70.68 -27.08 -19.42
N ALA A 240 -69.68 -27.42 -20.25
CA ALA A 240 -69.87 -27.92 -21.60
C ALA A 240 -70.57 -29.30 -21.62
N SER A 241 -70.14 -30.24 -20.77
CA SER A 241 -70.75 -31.58 -20.67
C SER A 241 -72.20 -31.54 -20.15
N ARG A 242 -72.54 -30.59 -19.28
CA ARG A 242 -73.94 -30.34 -18.87
C ARG A 242 -74.80 -29.75 -19.99
N LYS A 243 -74.20 -29.02 -20.93
CA LYS A 243 -74.91 -28.47 -22.09
C LYS A 243 -75.21 -29.57 -23.11
N SER A 244 -74.24 -30.45 -23.39
CA SER A 244 -74.43 -31.57 -24.33
C SER A 244 -75.38 -32.67 -23.83
N LYS A 245 -75.67 -32.74 -22.52
CA LYS A 245 -76.67 -33.66 -21.95
C LYS A 245 -78.11 -33.11 -21.96
N LYS A 246 -78.28 -31.83 -22.34
CA LYS A 246 -79.59 -31.16 -22.43
C LYS A 246 -80.11 -31.03 -23.86
N GLU A 247 -79.29 -31.37 -24.85
CA GLU A 247 -79.66 -31.59 -26.25
C GLU A 247 -79.89 -33.09 -26.46
#